data_AF-A0A1Y3EQV1-F1
#
_entry.id   AF-A0A1Y3EQV1-F1
#
_cell.length_a   1.000
_cell.length_b   1.000
_cell.length_c   1.000
_cell.angle_alpha   90.00
_cell.angle_beta   90.00
_cell.angle_gamma   90.00
#
_symmetry.space_group_name_H-M   'P 1'
#
loop_
_entity.id
_entity.type
_entity.pdbx_description
1 polymer ?
#
loop_
_entity_poly.entity_id
_entity_poly.type
_entity_poly.pdbx_seq_one_letter_code
_entity_poly.pdbx_strand_id
1 'polypeptide(L)'
;SVTCGVGVQQRAVECVYKDEVVDTGYCRDIAQPDRHRSCELIPCPEWEVSPWEQCSVTCGTGYQQRSVQCIYQENRMPAESGACVESKRPKVIRTVYWLGAQKLPVRTKVTIQRRVALGNTPQMCSHRIKYFELQFSPKFQTVKVQLNGKPEAGLM
;
A
#
# COMPACT_ATOMS: atom_id res chain seq x y z
N SER A 1 16.12 24.47 8.42
CA SER A 1 15.36 23.48 9.20
C SER A 1 14.66 22.46 8.31
N VAL A 2 14.19 22.82 7.11
CA VAL A 2 13.73 21.90 6.04
C VAL A 2 13.97 22.53 4.65
N THR A 3 13.83 21.76 3.57
CA THR A 3 13.95 22.23 2.17
C THR A 3 12.61 22.30 1.42
N CYS A 4 11.53 21.79 2.01
CA CYS A 4 10.17 21.83 1.50
C CYS A 4 9.17 21.95 2.67
N GLY A 5 7.93 22.30 2.37
CA GLY A 5 6.86 22.46 3.34
C GLY A 5 7.07 23.63 4.29
N VAL A 6 6.63 23.47 5.53
CA VAL A 6 6.72 24.53 6.55
C VAL A 6 7.99 24.35 7.36
N GLY A 7 8.82 25.39 7.36
CA GLY A 7 10.05 25.48 8.13
C GLY A 7 10.07 26.64 9.10
N VAL A 8 11.14 26.70 9.89
CA VAL A 8 11.44 27.83 10.78
C VAL A 8 12.85 28.32 10.51
N GLN A 9 13.01 29.61 10.23
CA GLN A 9 14.30 30.28 10.20
C GLN A 9 14.55 31.02 11.50
N GLN A 10 15.83 31.10 11.89
CA GLN A 10 16.28 31.79 13.08
C GLN A 10 17.18 32.96 12.70
N ARG A 11 17.04 34.07 13.42
CA ARG A 11 17.97 35.21 13.35
C ARG A 11 18.60 35.47 14.71
N ALA A 12 19.85 35.94 14.69
CA ALA A 12 20.47 36.47 15.88
C ALA A 12 19.75 37.76 16.30
N VAL A 13 19.61 37.93 17.61
CA VAL A 13 19.07 39.15 18.23
C VAL A 13 20.10 39.59 19.26
N GLU A 14 20.66 40.77 19.03
CA GLU A 14 21.72 41.35 19.84
C GLU A 14 21.20 42.63 20.50
N CYS A 15 21.66 42.89 21.74
CA CYS A 15 21.35 44.14 22.44
C CYS A 15 22.36 45.18 21.97
N VAL A 16 21.89 46.27 21.37
CA VAL A 16 22.76 47.32 20.81
C VAL A 16 22.46 48.64 21.50
N TYR A 17 23.50 49.31 22.01
CA TYR A 17 23.42 50.64 22.60
C TYR A 17 24.48 51.55 21.96
N LYS A 18 24.05 52.67 21.37
CA LYS A 18 24.93 53.59 20.62
C LYS A 18 25.79 52.87 19.57
N ASP A 19 25.16 52.00 18.80
CA ASP A 19 25.78 51.20 17.73
C ASP A 19 26.82 50.16 18.20
N GLU A 20 26.95 49.93 19.51
CA GLU A 20 27.80 48.87 20.07
C GLU A 20 26.95 47.72 20.62
N VAL A 21 27.38 46.47 20.37
CA VAL A 21 26.77 45.28 20.95
C VAL A 21 27.15 45.21 22.44
N VAL A 22 26.15 45.30 23.31
CA VAL A 22 26.30 45.32 24.77
C VAL A 22 25.72 44.07 25.42
N ASP A 23 25.97 43.90 26.72
CA ASP A 23 25.40 42.79 27.49
C ASP A 23 23.86 42.80 27.44
N THR A 24 23.27 41.61 27.40
CA THR A 24 21.82 41.43 27.31
C THR A 24 21.04 42.05 28.48
N GLY A 25 21.69 42.25 29.63
CA GLY A 25 21.12 42.92 30.80
C GLY A 25 20.68 44.36 30.52
N TYR A 26 21.33 45.07 29.58
CA TYR A 26 20.94 46.42 29.18
C TYR A 26 19.57 46.48 28.48
N CYS A 27 19.12 45.38 27.90
CA CYS A 27 17.83 45.27 27.21
C CYS A 27 16.79 44.47 28.01
N ARG A 28 17.03 44.17 29.30
CA ARG A 28 16.19 43.25 30.10
C ARG A 28 14.72 43.69 30.20
N ASP A 29 14.51 45.00 30.35
CA ASP A 29 13.17 45.59 30.50
C ASP A 29 12.53 45.99 29.16
N ILE A 30 13.18 45.62 28.05
CA ILE A 30 12.71 45.88 26.69
C ILE A 30 12.12 44.58 26.12
N ALA A 31 10.96 44.68 25.47
CA ALA A 31 10.35 43.55 24.78
C ALA A 31 11.30 43.01 23.69
N GLN A 32 11.67 41.74 23.79
CA GLN A 32 12.57 41.12 22.83
C GLN A 32 11.84 40.84 21.50
N PRO A 33 12.47 41.10 20.35
CA PRO A 33 11.89 40.76 19.07
C PRO A 33 11.91 39.24 18.85
N ASP A 34 10.98 38.76 18.00
CA ASP A 34 10.96 37.35 17.63
C ASP A 34 12.25 36.93 16.94
N ARG A 35 12.87 35.88 17.49
CA ARG A 35 14.07 35.22 16.94
C ARG A 35 13.74 34.22 15.83
N HIS A 36 12.49 33.79 15.78
CA HIS A 36 12.00 32.77 14.88
C HIS A 36 11.01 33.36 13.89
N ARG A 37 11.09 32.93 12.64
CA ARG A 37 10.08 33.24 11.63
C ARG A 37 9.71 31.96 10.90
N SER A 38 8.42 31.74 10.65
CA SER A 38 7.96 30.67 9.78
C SER A 38 8.37 30.94 8.34
N CYS A 39 8.74 29.87 7.63
CA CYS A 39 8.99 29.89 6.20
C CYS A 39 8.05 28.88 5.55
N GLU A 40 7.32 29.32 4.54
CA GLU A 40 6.50 28.43 3.71
C GLU A 40 7.23 28.20 2.40
N LEU A 41 7.61 26.94 2.18
CA LEU A 41 8.25 26.47 0.95
C LEU A 41 7.23 25.68 0.12
N ILE A 42 7.64 25.27 -1.07
CA ILE A 42 6.83 24.36 -1.90
C ILE A 42 6.48 23.08 -1.11
N PRO A 43 5.30 22.47 -1.34
CA PRO A 43 4.93 21.21 -0.69
C PRO A 43 6.00 20.14 -0.87
N CYS A 44 6.21 19.34 0.18
CA CYS A 44 7.15 18.23 0.10
C CYS A 44 6.67 17.16 -0.89
N PRO A 45 7.60 16.47 -1.57
CA PRO A 45 7.23 15.41 -2.48
C PRO A 45 6.68 14.21 -1.70
N GLU A 46 5.79 13.47 -2.36
CA GLU A 46 5.12 12.32 -1.77
C GLU A 46 5.27 11.08 -2.66
N TRP A 47 5.13 9.91 -2.05
CA TRP A 47 5.10 8.65 -2.77
C TRP A 47 3.82 8.52 -3.59
N GLU A 48 3.94 8.63 -4.90
CA GLU A 48 2.91 8.25 -5.85
C GLU A 48 2.95 6.75 -6.13
N VAL A 49 1.76 6.16 -6.23
CA VAL A 49 1.56 4.71 -6.34
C VAL A 49 0.65 4.43 -7.52
N SER A 50 1.14 3.63 -8.47
CA SER A 50 0.30 3.16 -9.57
C SER A 50 -0.70 2.09 -9.12
N PRO A 51 -1.75 1.82 -9.92
CA PRO A 51 -2.52 0.61 -9.77
C PRO A 51 -1.63 -0.64 -9.84
N TRP A 52 -2.08 -1.71 -9.20
CA TRP A 52 -1.45 -3.02 -9.35
C TRP A 52 -1.59 -3.52 -10.78
N GLU A 53 -0.50 -4.00 -11.34
CA GLU A 53 -0.47 -4.70 -12.62
C GLU A 53 -1.22 -6.03 -12.53
N GLN A 54 -1.38 -6.68 -13.69
CA GLN A 54 -2.03 -7.97 -13.76
C GLN A 54 -1.24 -9.05 -12.98
N CYS A 55 -1.96 -10.06 -12.49
CA CYS A 55 -1.36 -11.13 -11.71
C CYS A 55 -0.39 -11.95 -12.55
N SER A 56 0.74 -12.32 -11.95
CA SER A 56 1.79 -13.11 -12.59
C SER A 56 1.33 -14.51 -12.99
N VAL A 57 0.25 -14.99 -12.37
CA VAL A 57 -0.34 -16.30 -12.61
C VAL A 57 -1.83 -16.19 -12.84
N THR A 58 -2.34 -17.14 -13.60
CA THR A 58 -3.77 -17.40 -13.82
C THR A 58 -4.23 -18.65 -13.08
N CYS A 59 -3.55 -19.08 -12.00
CA CYS A 59 -4.04 -20.06 -11.03
C CYS A 59 -3.06 -20.16 -9.85
N GLY A 60 -3.57 -20.53 -8.67
CA GLY A 60 -2.75 -20.77 -7.49
C GLY A 60 -2.16 -19.49 -6.91
N THR A 61 -0.91 -19.54 -6.44
CA THR A 61 -0.23 -18.43 -5.77
C THR A 61 0.66 -17.68 -6.75
N GLY A 62 0.57 -16.36 -6.78
CA GLY A 62 1.45 -15.51 -7.58
C GLY A 62 1.70 -14.17 -6.93
N TYR A 63 2.09 -13.20 -7.74
CA TYR A 63 2.36 -11.84 -7.30
C TYR A 63 1.73 -10.80 -8.24
N GLN A 64 1.59 -9.59 -7.72
CA GLN A 64 1.36 -8.38 -8.51
C GLN A 64 2.48 -7.39 -8.22
N GLN A 65 2.82 -6.62 -9.24
CA GLN A 65 3.77 -5.52 -9.16
C GLN A 65 3.04 -4.19 -9.40
N ARG A 66 3.59 -3.10 -8.90
CA ARG A 66 3.15 -1.74 -9.22
C ARG A 66 4.34 -0.80 -9.18
N SER A 67 4.22 0.34 -9.84
CA SER A 67 5.22 1.41 -9.78
C SER A 67 5.00 2.30 -8.56
N VAL A 68 6.09 2.71 -7.93
CA VAL A 68 6.11 3.64 -6.79
C VAL A 68 7.19 4.69 -7.07
N GLN A 69 6.81 5.95 -7.14
CA GLN A 69 7.70 7.06 -7.49
C GLN A 69 7.57 8.19 -6.47
N CYS A 70 8.68 8.84 -6.12
CA CYS A 70 8.67 10.04 -5.29
C CYS A 70 8.52 11.24 -6.22
N ILE A 71 7.43 11.99 -6.09
CA ILE A 71 7.13 13.11 -6.99
C ILE A 71 6.65 14.35 -6.24
N TYR A 72 6.87 15.51 -6.84
CA TYR A 72 6.18 16.75 -6.45
C TYR A 72 4.77 16.74 -7.06
N GLN A 73 3.74 16.72 -6.22
CA GLN A 73 2.35 16.61 -6.68
C GLN A 73 1.87 17.80 -7.52
N GLU A 74 2.45 18.98 -7.28
CA GLU A 74 2.09 20.23 -7.97
C GLU A 74 2.40 20.19 -9.46
N ASN A 75 3.54 19.61 -9.84
CA ASN A 75 4.06 19.65 -11.21
C ASN A 75 4.33 18.25 -11.82
N ARG A 76 4.03 17.17 -11.09
CA ARG A 76 4.28 15.77 -11.48
C ARG A 76 5.73 15.47 -11.83
N MET A 77 6.68 16.24 -11.29
CA MET A 77 8.11 16.01 -11.52
C MET A 77 8.67 14.98 -10.53
N PRO A 78 9.56 14.08 -10.98
CA PRO A 78 10.32 13.22 -10.10
C PRO A 78 11.16 14.04 -9.11
N ALA A 79 11.13 13.66 -7.84
CA ALA A 79 11.98 14.26 -6.83
C ALA A 79 13.33 13.55 -6.72
N GLU A 80 14.30 14.24 -6.13
CA GLU A 80 15.64 13.71 -5.90
C GLU A 80 15.65 12.57 -4.87
N SER A 81 16.73 11.78 -4.87
CA SER A 81 16.92 10.70 -3.90
C SER A 81 16.91 11.23 -2.47
N GLY A 82 16.13 10.62 -1.59
CA GLY A 82 16.00 11.02 -0.19
C GLY A 82 15.01 12.16 0.08
N ALA A 83 14.36 12.72 -0.95
CA ALA A 83 13.34 13.75 -0.76
C ALA A 83 12.04 13.19 -0.13
N CYS A 84 11.68 11.94 -0.45
CA CYS A 84 10.61 11.22 0.24
C CYS A 84 11.17 10.38 1.38
N VAL A 85 10.39 10.28 2.46
CA VAL A 85 10.72 9.45 3.62
C VAL A 85 10.63 7.97 3.24
N GLU A 86 11.75 7.26 3.25
CA GLU A 86 11.83 5.86 2.83
C GLU A 86 10.98 4.92 3.71
N SER A 87 10.84 5.20 5.01
CA SER A 87 9.98 4.41 5.91
C SER A 87 8.49 4.48 5.55
N LYS A 88 8.09 5.47 4.74
CA LYS A 88 6.74 5.62 4.22
C LYS A 88 6.58 5.04 2.82
N ARG A 89 7.64 4.47 2.22
CA ARG A 89 7.60 3.94 0.86
C ARG A 89 6.64 2.75 0.75
N PRO A 90 5.63 2.82 -0.13
CA PRO A 90 4.69 1.72 -0.33
C PRO A 90 5.33 0.47 -0.94
N LYS A 91 4.76 -0.71 -0.63
CA LYS A 91 5.23 -1.98 -1.20
C LYS A 91 5.07 -2.01 -2.72
N VAL A 92 6.13 -2.41 -3.42
CA VAL A 92 6.19 -2.54 -4.89
C VAL A 92 5.63 -3.89 -5.36
N ILE A 93 5.80 -4.95 -4.57
CA ILE A 93 5.33 -6.31 -4.87
C ILE A 93 4.39 -6.77 -3.76
N ARG A 94 3.33 -7.47 -4.13
CA ARG A 94 2.46 -8.18 -3.20
C ARG A 94 2.18 -9.62 -3.65
N THR A 95 2.04 -10.52 -2.69
CA THR A 95 1.52 -11.87 -2.93
C THR A 95 0.01 -11.82 -3.17
N VAL A 96 -0.44 -12.59 -4.16
CA VAL A 96 -1.86 -12.76 -4.48
C VAL A 96 -2.19 -14.24 -4.60
N TYR A 97 -3.43 -14.57 -4.33
CA TYR A 97 -3.96 -15.92 -4.48
C TYR A 97 -5.07 -15.90 -5.51
N TRP A 98 -4.98 -16.78 -6.50
CA TRP A 98 -6.00 -17.00 -7.49
C TRP A 98 -6.69 -18.32 -7.23
N LEU A 99 -7.99 -18.24 -6.98
CA LEU A 99 -8.87 -19.39 -7.12
C LEU A 99 -9.11 -19.59 -8.61
N GLY A 100 -8.09 -20.11 -9.29
CA GLY A 100 -8.33 -20.74 -10.57
C GLY A 100 -9.30 -21.88 -10.33
N ALA A 101 -10.42 -21.88 -11.04
CA ALA A 101 -11.21 -23.09 -11.22
C ALA A 101 -10.24 -24.13 -11.78
N GLN A 102 -9.77 -25.04 -10.94
CA GLN A 102 -9.27 -26.33 -11.41
C GLN A 102 -10.33 -26.81 -12.40
N LYS A 103 -9.96 -27.12 -13.65
CA LYS A 103 -10.92 -27.71 -14.59
C LYS A 103 -11.54 -28.90 -13.88
N LEU A 104 -12.72 -28.71 -13.30
CA LEU A 104 -13.43 -29.79 -12.67
C LEU A 104 -13.77 -30.71 -13.83
N PRO A 105 -13.46 -32.01 -13.76
CA PRO A 105 -14.00 -32.93 -14.72
C PRO A 105 -15.51 -32.72 -14.74
N VAL A 106 -16.07 -32.65 -15.95
CA VAL A 106 -17.47 -32.34 -16.21
C VAL A 106 -18.33 -33.17 -15.24
N ARG A 107 -18.96 -32.51 -14.25
CA ARG A 107 -19.73 -33.06 -13.11
C ARG A 107 -18.95 -33.49 -11.85
N THR A 108 -18.20 -32.58 -11.23
CA THR A 108 -17.81 -32.75 -9.81
C THR A 108 -18.64 -31.82 -8.92
N LYS A 109 -19.48 -32.38 -8.04
CA LYS A 109 -20.18 -31.60 -7.00
C LYS A 109 -19.16 -31.12 -5.98
N VAL A 110 -18.78 -29.85 -6.04
CA VAL A 110 -17.96 -29.22 -4.99
C VAL A 110 -18.87 -28.91 -3.81
N THR A 111 -18.60 -29.51 -2.65
CA THR A 111 -19.32 -29.22 -1.40
C THR A 111 -18.52 -28.15 -0.66
N ILE A 112 -19.03 -26.93 -0.56
CA ILE A 112 -18.38 -25.84 0.20
C ILE A 112 -18.47 -26.19 1.69
N GLN A 113 -17.40 -26.74 2.24
CA GLN A 113 -17.26 -27.10 3.66
C GLN A 113 -16.92 -25.83 4.47
N ARG A 114 -17.96 -25.10 4.92
CA ARG A 114 -17.94 -23.93 5.83
C ARG A 114 -17.09 -22.71 5.40
N ARG A 115 -17.68 -21.50 5.52
CA ARG A 115 -16.88 -20.26 5.60
C ARG A 115 -16.15 -20.25 6.95
N VAL A 116 -14.85 -20.50 6.94
CA VAL A 116 -13.98 -20.09 8.05
C VAL A 116 -13.60 -18.63 7.79
N ALA A 117 -14.01 -17.72 8.67
CA ALA A 117 -13.50 -16.36 8.65
C ALA A 117 -12.05 -16.39 9.13
N LEU A 118 -11.13 -16.68 8.21
CA LEU A 118 -9.70 -16.46 8.44
C LEU A 118 -9.49 -14.95 8.47
N GLY A 119 -8.99 -14.43 9.60
CA GLY A 119 -8.82 -13.02 9.92
C GLY A 119 -7.81 -12.24 9.07
N ASN A 120 -7.70 -12.55 7.78
CA ASN A 120 -7.15 -11.72 6.72
C ASN A 120 -7.79 -12.23 5.43
N THR A 121 -8.68 -11.45 4.81
CA THR A 121 -9.21 -11.82 3.49
C THR A 121 -8.04 -11.94 2.52
N PRO A 122 -7.76 -13.12 1.93
CA PRO A 122 -6.66 -13.28 1.00
C PRO A 122 -6.84 -12.29 -0.16
N GLN A 123 -5.76 -11.62 -0.57
CA GLN A 123 -5.83 -10.66 -1.67
C GLN A 123 -6.04 -11.44 -2.97
N MET A 124 -7.26 -11.37 -3.49
CA MET A 124 -7.70 -12.11 -4.66
C MET A 124 -7.64 -11.21 -5.89
N CYS A 125 -7.11 -11.72 -7.00
CA CYS A 125 -7.23 -11.02 -8.28
C CYS A 125 -8.67 -11.15 -8.78
N SER A 126 -9.48 -10.10 -8.66
CA SER A 126 -10.73 -10.06 -9.41
C SER A 126 -10.37 -9.82 -10.87
N HIS A 127 -10.72 -10.75 -11.73
CA HIS A 127 -10.88 -10.43 -13.14
C HIS A 127 -12.37 -10.20 -13.35
N ARG A 128 -12.72 -9.14 -14.09
CA ARG A 128 -13.93 -9.16 -14.91
C ARG A 128 -13.72 -10.26 -15.93
N ILE A 129 -13.98 -11.50 -15.54
CA ILE A 129 -14.10 -12.60 -16.47
C ILE A 129 -15.34 -12.26 -17.31
N LYS A 130 -15.16 -11.83 -18.57
CA LYS A 130 -16.25 -11.73 -19.57
C LYS A 130 -16.76 -13.12 -20.00
N TYR A 131 -16.85 -14.07 -19.07
CA TYR A 131 -17.36 -15.41 -19.32
C TYR A 131 -18.35 -15.78 -18.22
N PHE A 132 -19.62 -15.64 -18.61
CA PHE A 132 -20.83 -16.25 -18.04
C PHE A 132 -21.21 -15.88 -16.60
N GLU A 133 -22.32 -15.14 -16.47
CA GLU A 133 -23.17 -15.23 -15.29
C GLU A 133 -23.52 -16.70 -15.02
N LEU A 134 -22.96 -17.27 -13.96
CA LEU A 134 -23.48 -18.52 -13.40
C LEU A 134 -24.66 -18.17 -12.51
N GLN A 135 -25.88 -18.23 -13.07
CA GLN A 135 -27.10 -18.22 -12.27
C GLN A 135 -27.14 -19.49 -11.39
N PHE A 136 -27.14 -19.31 -10.07
CA PHE A 136 -27.36 -20.38 -9.09
C PHE A 136 -28.87 -20.63 -8.93
N SER A 137 -29.33 -21.83 -9.29
CA SER A 137 -30.69 -22.29 -8.97
C SER A 137 -30.70 -22.97 -7.58
N PRO A 138 -31.62 -22.60 -6.66
CA PRO A 138 -31.52 -22.93 -5.23
C PRO A 138 -32.12 -24.30 -4.83
N LYS A 139 -32.30 -25.23 -5.76
CA LYS A 139 -32.92 -26.53 -5.44
C LYS A 139 -32.03 -27.64 -5.93
N PHE A 140 -31.54 -28.50 -5.05
CA PHE A 140 -31.65 -29.97 -5.10
C PHE A 140 -30.81 -30.61 -3.98
N GLN A 141 -31.50 -31.43 -3.18
CA GLN A 141 -31.03 -32.08 -1.96
C GLN A 141 -30.05 -33.25 -2.23
N THR A 142 -29.32 -33.59 -1.16
CA THR A 142 -28.32 -34.65 -0.91
C THR A 142 -28.44 -35.96 -1.70
N VAL A 143 -27.27 -36.55 -2.03
CA VAL A 143 -27.11 -37.99 -2.32
C VAL A 143 -25.80 -38.48 -1.68
N LYS A 144 -25.87 -39.55 -0.88
CA LYS A 144 -24.73 -40.30 -0.32
C LYS A 144 -24.15 -41.24 -1.37
N VAL A 145 -22.83 -41.46 -1.39
CA VAL A 145 -22.20 -42.53 -2.18
C VAL A 145 -21.30 -43.36 -1.28
N GLN A 146 -21.56 -44.66 -1.21
CA GLN A 146 -20.68 -45.69 -0.64
C GLN A 146 -19.60 -46.06 -1.67
N LEU A 147 -18.34 -46.14 -1.23
CA LEU A 147 -17.23 -46.64 -2.03
C LEU A 147 -17.19 -48.17 -1.89
N ASN A 148 -17.56 -48.90 -2.94
CA ASN A 148 -17.17 -50.31 -3.09
C ASN A 148 -15.84 -50.33 -3.82
N GLY A 149 -14.74 -50.49 -3.07
CA GLY A 149 -13.43 -50.73 -3.64
C GLY A 149 -13.29 -52.17 -4.15
N LYS A 150 -12.73 -52.33 -5.35
CA LYS A 150 -12.03 -53.56 -5.74
C LYS A 150 -10.65 -53.14 -6.27
N PRO A 151 -9.53 -53.54 -5.65
CA PRO A 151 -8.22 -53.29 -6.20
C PRO A 151 -7.78 -54.39 -7.17
N GLU A 152 -7.17 -53.89 -8.24
CA GLU A 152 -6.22 -54.37 -9.25
C GLU A 152 -5.74 -55.84 -9.32
N ALA A 153 -5.37 -56.18 -10.57
CA ALA A 153 -4.80 -57.44 -11.04
C ALA A 153 -3.37 -57.70 -10.55
N GLY A 154 -3.06 -58.97 -10.28
CA GLY A 154 -1.70 -59.48 -10.07
C GLY A 154 -1.41 -60.64 -11.02
N LEU A 155 -0.31 -60.53 -11.76
CA LEU A 155 0.34 -61.58 -12.54
C LEU A 155 1.23 -62.43 -11.62
N MET A 156 1.32 -63.73 -11.98
CA MET A 156 2.06 -64.87 -11.39
C MET A 156 1.38 -65.59 -10.22
#